data_AF-A0A1G0EVY8-F1
#
_entry.id   AF-A0A1G0EVY8-F1
#
_cell.length_a   1.000
_cell.length_b   1.000
_cell.length_c   1.000
_cell.angle_alpha   90.00
_cell.angle_beta   90.00
_cell.angle_gamma   90.00
#
_symmetry.space_group_name_H-M   'P 1'
#
loop_
_entity.id
_entity.type
_entity.pdbx_description
1 polymer ?
#
loop_
_entity_poly.entity_id
_entity_poly.type
_entity_poly.pdbx_seq_one_letter_code
_entity_poly.pdbx_strand_id
1 'polypeptide(L)'
;MKIPSKLPITAEQSRAVRFQLGLTQANVIEQSELAGHKLKNFETGRFVPDMAFLQRLREFYEGRGIDFSEIEATPASTQTSTVASPSPRLDASLKVEYFFPLSNNIPDEVIGNAMDIMEENDARLAVLLKAKAEREQGFFGDGELTEETEAALQETFALLAGNYVIFRMLRGWRAFNQPPADENSKTVRDMLLETFKQPLIDAGLIEADAQPAEVVEEVEEVQP
;
A
#
# COMPACT_ATOMS: atom_id res chain seq x y z
N MET A 1 -12.55 -39.38 4.46
CA MET A 1 -12.52 -37.92 4.71
C MET A 1 -13.75 -37.57 5.54
N LYS A 2 -13.59 -36.99 6.74
CA LYS A 2 -14.72 -36.55 7.58
C LYS A 2 -15.20 -35.20 7.06
N ILE A 3 -16.44 -35.12 6.58
CA ILE A 3 -17.07 -33.85 6.21
C ILE A 3 -17.37 -33.12 7.53
N PRO A 4 -16.82 -31.91 7.77
CA PRO A 4 -17.13 -31.16 8.98
C PRO A 4 -18.62 -30.82 9.02
N SER A 5 -19.27 -31.09 10.14
CA SER A 5 -20.72 -30.97 10.34
C SER A 5 -21.21 -29.53 10.51
N LYS A 6 -20.30 -28.55 10.61
CA LYS A 6 -20.61 -27.12 10.76
C LYS A 6 -19.99 -26.35 9.60
N LEU A 7 -20.72 -25.39 9.03
CA LEU A 7 -20.24 -24.55 7.94
C LEU A 7 -19.00 -23.75 8.37
N PRO A 8 -17.99 -23.62 7.48
CA PRO A 8 -16.80 -22.85 7.78
C PRO A 8 -17.14 -21.37 7.98
N ILE A 9 -16.46 -20.72 8.94
CA ILE A 9 -16.60 -19.28 9.17
C ILE A 9 -16.19 -18.52 7.91
N THR A 10 -16.95 -17.48 7.53
CA THR A 10 -16.59 -16.60 6.41
C THR A 10 -15.72 -15.42 6.87
N ALA A 11 -15.04 -14.77 5.93
CA ALA A 11 -14.20 -13.60 6.21
C ALA A 11 -15.00 -12.45 6.86
N GLU A 12 -16.22 -12.23 6.38
CA GLU A 12 -17.14 -11.23 6.91
C GLU A 12 -17.61 -11.58 8.33
N GLN A 13 -17.94 -12.84 8.58
CA GLN A 13 -18.30 -13.32 9.91
C GLN A 13 -17.14 -13.17 10.91
N SER A 14 -15.90 -13.52 10.52
CA SER A 14 -14.72 -13.32 11.37
C SER A 14 -14.55 -11.85 11.75
N ARG A 15 -14.65 -10.94 10.77
CA ARG A 15 -14.56 -9.50 11.03
C ARG A 15 -15.66 -9.01 11.97
N ALA A 16 -16.91 -9.37 11.68
CA ALA A 16 -18.06 -8.92 12.46
C ALA A 16 -17.95 -9.36 13.92
N VAL A 17 -17.61 -10.64 14.14
CA VAL A 17 -17.42 -11.21 15.47
C VAL A 17 -16.23 -10.58 16.20
N ARG A 18 -15.12 -10.33 15.49
CA ARG A 18 -13.97 -9.64 16.05
C ARG A 18 -14.33 -8.23 16.55
N PHE A 19 -15.13 -7.48 15.79
CA PHE A 19 -15.63 -6.18 16.22
C PHE A 19 -16.59 -6.30 17.42
N GLN A 20 -17.49 -7.29 17.42
CA GLN A 20 -18.42 -7.54 18.52
C GLN A 20 -17.68 -7.83 19.85
N LEU A 21 -16.56 -8.55 19.77
CA LEU A 21 -15.70 -8.86 20.92
C LEU A 21 -14.72 -7.73 21.28
N GLY A 22 -14.70 -6.62 20.53
CA GLY A 22 -13.76 -5.52 20.74
C GLY A 22 -12.29 -5.91 20.51
N LEU A 23 -12.02 -6.94 19.71
CA LEU A 23 -10.68 -7.43 19.46
C LEU A 23 -10.05 -6.77 18.23
N THR A 24 -8.76 -6.46 18.31
CA THR A 24 -7.98 -6.09 17.12
C THR A 24 -7.56 -7.36 16.38
N GLN A 25 -7.15 -7.24 15.12
CA GLN A 25 -6.63 -8.39 14.37
C GLN A 25 -5.37 -8.94 15.04
N ALA A 26 -4.49 -8.08 15.57
CA ALA A 26 -3.32 -8.49 16.34
C ALA A 26 -3.71 -9.31 17.59
N ASN A 27 -4.73 -8.88 18.33
CA ASN A 27 -5.22 -9.61 19.51
C ASN A 27 -5.70 -11.03 19.14
N VAL A 28 -6.37 -11.19 17.99
CA VAL A 28 -6.80 -12.51 17.54
C VAL A 28 -5.60 -13.37 17.16
N ILE A 29 -4.61 -12.82 16.46
CA ILE A 29 -3.39 -13.56 16.08
C ILE A 29 -2.65 -14.06 17.32
N GLU A 30 -2.45 -13.18 18.29
CA GLU A 30 -1.72 -13.48 19.53
C GLU A 30 -2.47 -14.51 20.39
N GLN A 31 -3.79 -14.34 20.56
CA GLN A 31 -4.57 -15.17 21.47
C GLN A 31 -5.05 -16.50 20.87
N SER A 32 -5.11 -16.61 19.53
CA SER A 32 -5.54 -17.84 18.85
C SER A 32 -4.39 -18.74 18.45
N GLU A 33 -3.15 -18.24 18.54
CA GLU A 33 -1.93 -18.88 18.03
C GLU A 33 -2.04 -19.27 16.54
N LEU A 34 -2.96 -18.64 15.80
CA LEU A 34 -3.14 -18.87 14.38
C LEU A 34 -2.10 -18.08 13.58
N ALA A 35 -1.72 -18.65 12.44
CA ALA A 35 -0.77 -17.99 11.53
C ALA A 35 -1.30 -16.61 11.09
N GLY A 36 -0.66 -15.55 11.59
CA GLY A 36 -1.17 -14.18 11.45
C GLY A 36 -1.34 -13.71 10.01
N HIS A 37 -0.42 -14.10 9.12
CA HIS A 37 -0.52 -13.80 7.69
C HIS A 37 -1.78 -14.42 7.05
N LYS A 38 -2.18 -15.63 7.48
CA LYS A 38 -3.40 -16.28 6.98
C LYS A 38 -4.65 -15.54 7.45
N LEU A 39 -4.69 -15.11 8.72
CA LEU A 39 -5.84 -14.36 9.26
C LEU A 39 -6.00 -13.00 8.57
N LYS A 40 -4.90 -12.28 8.39
CA LYS A 40 -4.89 -10.97 7.71
C LYS A 40 -5.42 -11.06 6.29
N ASN A 41 -4.94 -12.03 5.53
CA ASN A 41 -5.38 -12.23 4.14
C ASN A 41 -6.79 -12.82 4.04
N PHE A 42 -7.21 -13.58 5.05
CA PHE A 42 -8.56 -14.10 5.15
C PHE A 42 -9.61 -13.01 5.39
N GLU A 43 -9.43 -12.17 6.41
CA GLU A 43 -10.41 -11.12 6.75
C GLU A 43 -10.52 -10.02 5.68
N THR A 44 -9.53 -9.89 4.81
CA THR A 44 -9.56 -8.98 3.65
C THR A 44 -10.19 -9.61 2.41
N GLY A 45 -10.60 -10.88 2.46
CA GLY A 45 -11.20 -11.60 1.34
C GLY A 45 -10.21 -11.98 0.23
N ARG A 46 -8.91 -11.78 0.45
CA ARG A 46 -7.83 -12.02 -0.53
C ARG A 46 -7.37 -13.48 -0.56
N PHE A 47 -7.68 -14.24 0.49
CA PHE A 47 -7.27 -15.63 0.64
C PHE A 47 -8.33 -16.43 1.41
N VAL A 48 -8.58 -17.67 1.00
CA VAL A 48 -9.40 -18.61 1.78
C VAL A 48 -8.48 -19.67 2.38
N PRO A 49 -8.23 -19.65 3.70
CA PRO A 49 -7.43 -20.65 4.39
C PRO A 49 -8.00 -22.06 4.29
N ASP A 50 -7.17 -23.03 4.65
CA ASP A 50 -7.56 -24.43 4.76
C ASP A 50 -8.62 -24.64 5.87
N MET A 51 -9.43 -25.68 5.70
CA MET A 51 -10.56 -25.97 6.61
C MET A 51 -10.12 -26.14 8.08
N ALA A 52 -8.91 -26.65 8.33
CA ALA A 52 -8.39 -26.77 9.69
C ALA A 52 -8.14 -25.41 10.35
N PHE A 53 -7.67 -24.43 9.58
CA PHE A 53 -7.51 -23.05 10.05
C PHE A 53 -8.87 -22.41 10.35
N LEU A 54 -9.82 -22.51 9.42
CA LEU A 54 -11.16 -21.95 9.58
C LEU A 54 -11.90 -22.56 10.77
N GLN A 55 -11.70 -23.86 11.01
CA GLN A 55 -12.26 -24.54 12.16
C GLN A 55 -11.66 -24.04 13.48
N ARG A 56 -10.33 -23.91 13.59
CA ARG A 56 -9.69 -23.37 14.80
C ARG A 56 -10.08 -21.93 15.08
N LEU A 57 -10.23 -21.11 14.03
CA LEU A 57 -10.71 -19.74 14.15
C LEU A 57 -12.15 -19.68 14.66
N ARG A 58 -13.01 -20.57 14.16
CA ARG A 58 -14.39 -20.72 14.64
C ARG A 58 -14.44 -21.17 16.10
N GLU A 59 -13.64 -22.16 16.48
CA GLU A 59 -13.51 -22.65 17.87
C GLU A 59 -12.99 -21.56 18.83
N PHE A 60 -12.05 -20.74 18.38
CA PHE A 60 -11.54 -19.59 19.14
C PHE A 60 -12.64 -18.58 19.49
N TYR A 61 -13.53 -18.29 18.54
CA TYR A 61 -14.66 -17.39 18.74
C TYR A 61 -15.81 -18.04 19.53
N GLU A 62 -16.15 -19.31 19.25
CA GLU A 62 -17.12 -20.09 20.02
C GLU A 62 -16.70 -20.18 21.50
N GLY A 63 -15.41 -20.36 21.78
CA GLY A 63 -14.83 -20.35 23.13
C GLY A 63 -14.95 -19.00 23.87
N ARG A 64 -15.29 -17.91 23.17
CA ARG A 64 -15.57 -16.58 23.74
C ARG A 64 -17.06 -16.25 23.82
N GLY A 65 -17.93 -17.25 23.61
CA GLY A 65 -19.37 -17.11 23.74
C GLY A 65 -20.08 -16.63 22.47
N ILE A 66 -19.45 -16.75 21.31
CA ILE A 66 -20.08 -16.43 20.02
C ILE A 66 -20.82 -17.65 19.47
N ASP A 67 -22.11 -17.49 19.22
CA ASP A 67 -22.90 -18.49 18.52
C ASP A 67 -23.07 -18.09 17.04
N PHE A 68 -22.40 -18.84 16.15
CA PHE A 68 -22.48 -18.60 14.71
C PHE A 68 -23.82 -19.03 14.09
N SER A 69 -24.65 -19.80 14.79
CA SER A 69 -25.97 -20.22 14.29
C SER A 69 -26.97 -19.06 14.17
N GLU A 70 -26.81 -18.00 14.97
CA GLU A 70 -27.63 -16.78 14.88
C GLU A 70 -27.19 -15.84 13.74
N ILE A 71 -25.93 -15.94 13.31
CA ILE A 71 -25.32 -15.08 12.28
C ILE A 71 -25.63 -15.61 10.85
N GLU A 72 -26.08 -16.86 10.72
CA GLU A 72 -26.45 -17.51 9.44
C GLU A 72 -27.79 -16.99 8.85
N ALA A 73 -28.57 -16.20 9.59
CA ALA A 73 -29.92 -15.77 9.18
C ALA A 73 -29.97 -14.65 8.13
N THR A 74 -28.83 -14.15 7.62
CA THR A 74 -28.82 -13.13 6.55
C THR A 74 -28.27 -13.72 5.24
N PRO A 75 -29.12 -14.27 4.36
CA PRO A 75 -28.66 -14.65 3.03
C PRO A 75 -28.36 -13.39 2.21
N ALA A 76 -27.23 -13.42 1.51
CA ALA A 76 -26.81 -12.41 0.54
C ALA A 76 -27.94 -12.15 -0.46
N SER A 77 -28.60 -10.99 -0.34
CA SER A 77 -29.59 -10.55 -1.31
C SER A 77 -28.88 -9.85 -2.47
N THR A 78 -28.79 -10.56 -3.59
CA THR A 78 -28.68 -9.97 -4.92
C THR A 78 -29.89 -9.06 -5.13
N GLN A 79 -29.75 -7.75 -4.90
CA GLN A 79 -30.85 -6.81 -5.08
C GLN A 79 -30.96 -6.34 -6.53
N THR A 80 -31.87 -6.98 -7.26
CA THR A 80 -32.65 -6.33 -8.32
C THR A 80 -33.50 -5.23 -7.68
N SER A 81 -33.26 -4.00 -8.11
CA SER A 81 -34.01 -2.81 -7.72
C SER A 81 -35.50 -2.96 -8.03
N THR A 82 -36.39 -2.62 -7.10
CA THR A 82 -37.64 -1.86 -7.39
C THR A 82 -38.40 -1.46 -6.12
N VAL A 83 -38.97 -0.25 -6.21
CA VAL A 83 -40.03 0.41 -5.44
C VAL A 83 -39.69 1.01 -4.06
N ALA A 84 -39.99 2.31 -3.99
CA ALA A 84 -39.74 3.27 -2.94
C ALA A 84 -40.58 3.04 -1.66
N SER A 85 -39.97 3.33 -0.52
CA SER A 85 -40.64 3.68 0.73
C SER A 85 -39.84 4.81 1.37
N PRO A 86 -40.44 5.94 1.80
CA PRO A 86 -39.71 7.02 2.45
C PRO A 86 -39.58 6.67 3.93
N SER A 87 -38.75 5.69 4.24
CA SER A 87 -38.16 5.63 5.58
C SER A 87 -36.94 6.55 5.55
N PRO A 88 -36.67 7.36 6.59
CA PRO A 88 -35.34 7.90 6.77
C PRO A 88 -34.44 6.69 6.97
N ARG A 89 -33.86 6.19 5.88
CA ARG A 89 -32.80 5.22 5.98
C ARG A 89 -31.72 5.95 6.76
N LEU A 90 -31.40 5.45 7.95
CA LEU A 90 -30.02 5.46 8.39
C LEU A 90 -29.23 4.58 7.41
N ASP A 91 -29.21 4.96 6.13
CA ASP A 91 -28.09 4.66 5.28
C ASP A 91 -27.01 5.48 5.94
N ALA A 92 -26.24 4.84 6.83
CA ALA A 92 -25.01 5.40 7.31
C ALA A 92 -24.15 5.59 6.05
N SER A 93 -24.30 6.74 5.40
CA SER A 93 -23.38 7.20 4.39
C SER A 93 -22.07 7.25 5.13
N LEU A 94 -21.21 6.24 4.89
CA LEU A 94 -19.85 6.27 5.36
C LEU A 94 -19.26 7.56 4.79
N LYS A 95 -19.10 8.55 5.66
CA LYS A 95 -18.37 9.77 5.31
C LYS A 95 -16.91 9.38 5.36
N VAL A 96 -16.45 8.78 4.27
CA VAL A 96 -15.08 8.33 4.13
C VAL A 96 -14.24 9.53 3.74
N GLU A 97 -13.75 10.27 4.73
CA GLU A 97 -12.93 11.47 4.49
C GLU A 97 -11.46 11.14 4.21
N TYR A 98 -10.99 9.95 4.64
CA TYR A 98 -9.59 9.56 4.63
C TYR A 98 -9.38 8.15 4.05
N PHE A 99 -9.95 7.88 2.88
CA PHE A 99 -9.68 6.63 2.16
C PHE A 99 -8.75 6.87 1.00
N PHE A 100 -7.73 6.02 0.95
CA PHE A 100 -6.75 5.99 -0.11
C PHE A 100 -7.07 4.84 -1.07
N PRO A 101 -7.76 5.10 -2.20
CA PRO A 101 -8.11 4.06 -3.15
C PRO A 101 -6.86 3.64 -3.93
N LEU A 102 -6.49 2.37 -3.82
CA LEU A 102 -5.41 1.76 -4.59
C LEU A 102 -5.94 1.23 -5.93
N SER A 103 -5.07 1.18 -6.94
CA SER A 103 -5.35 0.53 -8.22
C SER A 103 -5.35 -0.98 -8.05
N ASN A 104 -6.42 -1.65 -8.51
CA ASN A 104 -6.52 -3.11 -8.50
C ASN A 104 -5.55 -3.81 -9.47
N ASN A 105 -4.85 -3.05 -10.31
CA ASN A 105 -3.91 -3.58 -11.29
C ASN A 105 -2.47 -3.69 -10.74
N ILE A 106 -2.26 -3.32 -9.47
CA ILE A 106 -0.94 -3.35 -8.84
C ILE A 106 -0.89 -4.57 -7.91
N PRO A 107 0.13 -5.44 -8.03
CA PRO A 107 0.31 -6.56 -7.12
C PRO A 107 0.45 -6.12 -5.66
N ASP A 108 -0.04 -6.95 -4.73
CA ASP A 108 0.01 -6.67 -3.30
C ASP A 108 1.44 -6.49 -2.77
N GLU A 109 2.40 -7.22 -3.34
CA GLU A 109 3.83 -7.10 -3.01
C GLU A 109 4.39 -5.73 -3.39
N VAL A 110 4.06 -5.23 -4.59
CA VAL A 110 4.45 -3.90 -5.06
C VAL A 110 3.85 -2.81 -4.17
N ILE A 111 2.59 -2.99 -3.72
CA ILE A 111 1.97 -2.08 -2.76
C ILE A 111 2.74 -2.08 -1.42
N GLY A 112 3.11 -3.26 -0.93
CA GLY A 112 3.91 -3.41 0.29
C GLY A 112 5.24 -2.68 0.21
N ASN A 113 6.04 -3.01 -0.80
CA ASN A 113 7.37 -2.40 -1.00
C ASN A 113 7.28 -0.88 -1.18
N ALA A 114 6.27 -0.39 -1.92
CA ALA A 114 6.05 1.04 -2.08
C ALA A 114 5.74 1.75 -0.75
N MET A 115 4.98 1.11 0.14
CA MET A 115 4.69 1.65 1.47
C MET A 115 5.93 1.62 2.38
N ASP A 116 6.76 0.59 2.29
CA ASP A 116 8.02 0.50 3.05
C ASP A 116 8.97 1.65 2.67
N ILE A 117 9.11 1.97 1.38
CA ILE A 117 9.88 3.13 0.91
C ILE A 117 9.31 4.44 1.45
N MET A 118 7.97 4.58 1.48
CA MET A 118 7.34 5.77 2.04
C MET A 118 7.64 5.92 3.53
N GLU A 119 7.68 4.82 4.28
CA GLU A 119 8.04 4.80 5.70
C GLU A 119 9.52 5.14 5.93
N GLU A 120 10.42 4.65 5.09
CA GLU A 120 11.84 5.02 5.12
C GLU A 120 12.05 6.52 4.83
N ASN A 121 11.34 7.05 3.84
CA ASN A 121 11.34 8.48 3.52
C ASN A 121 10.80 9.32 4.69
N ASP A 122 9.71 8.88 5.33
CA ASP A 122 9.13 9.56 6.49
C ASP A 122 10.10 9.54 7.69
N ALA A 123 10.81 8.43 7.92
CA ALA A 123 11.84 8.32 8.94
C ALA A 123 12.99 9.31 8.68
N ARG A 124 13.44 9.45 7.42
CA ARG A 124 14.47 10.41 7.04
C ARG A 124 13.99 11.85 7.16
N LEU A 125 12.75 12.14 6.75
CA LEU A 125 12.11 13.45 6.93
C LEU A 125 12.04 13.83 8.41
N ALA A 126 11.70 12.90 9.30
CA ALA A 126 11.64 13.16 10.73
C ALA A 126 13.00 13.57 11.34
N VAL A 127 14.12 13.16 10.73
CA VAL A 127 15.47 13.60 11.09
C VAL A 127 15.74 15.00 10.53
N LEU A 128 15.50 15.23 9.24
CA LEU A 128 15.76 16.51 8.56
C LEU A 128 14.94 17.66 9.14
N LEU A 129 13.66 17.43 9.46
CA LEU A 129 12.78 18.45 10.04
C LEU A 129 13.20 18.89 11.46
N LYS A 130 14.09 18.12 12.12
CA LYS A 130 14.69 18.50 13.41
C LYS A 130 16.06 19.16 13.25
N ALA A 131 16.61 19.21 12.04
CA ALA A 131 17.86 19.90 11.78
C ALA A 131 17.68 21.39 12.05
N LYS A 132 18.70 22.00 12.66
CA LYS A 132 18.71 23.44 12.92
C LYS A 132 18.90 24.17 11.60
N ALA A 133 17.96 25.06 11.25
CA ALA A 133 18.13 25.94 10.11
C ALA A 133 19.16 27.03 10.45
N GLU A 134 20.24 27.06 9.69
CA GLU A 134 21.30 28.06 9.83
C GLU A 134 21.31 28.99 8.61
N ARG A 135 21.64 30.25 8.88
CA ARG A 135 21.82 31.28 7.87
C ARG A 135 23.22 31.83 8.03
N GLU A 136 23.86 32.15 6.93
CA GLU A 136 25.07 32.97 7.00
C GLU A 136 24.72 34.29 7.68
N GLN A 137 25.52 34.73 8.64
CA GLN A 137 25.26 36.00 9.32
C GLN A 137 25.55 37.16 8.36
N GLY A 138 24.54 37.57 7.60
CA GLY A 138 24.52 38.89 6.99
C GLY A 138 24.54 39.95 8.09
N PHE A 139 25.26 41.06 7.87
CA PHE A 139 25.44 42.16 8.84
C PHE A 139 24.11 42.75 9.39
N PHE A 140 22.97 42.44 8.77
CA PHE A 140 21.63 42.85 9.20
C PHE A 140 20.62 41.69 9.42
N GLY A 141 21.05 40.43 9.45
CA GLY A 141 20.17 39.28 9.77
C GLY A 141 19.37 38.69 8.61
N ASP A 142 19.48 39.24 7.40
CA ASP A 142 18.81 38.75 6.18
C ASP A 142 19.72 37.87 5.30
N GLY A 143 20.66 37.14 5.92
CA GLY A 143 21.64 36.35 5.17
C GLY A 143 21.04 35.12 4.47
N GLU A 144 21.76 34.65 3.44
CA GLU A 144 21.45 33.43 2.69
C GLU A 144 21.47 32.20 3.61
N LEU A 145 20.78 31.15 3.19
CA LEU A 145 20.81 29.87 3.91
C LEU A 145 22.22 29.29 3.79
N THR A 146 22.69 28.63 4.84
CA THR A 146 23.95 27.88 4.71
C THR A 146 23.78 26.76 3.70
N GLU A 147 24.84 26.38 2.98
CA GLU A 147 24.81 25.25 2.04
C GLU A 147 24.24 23.97 2.69
N GLU A 148 24.56 23.73 3.96
CA GLU A 148 24.03 22.61 4.73
C GLU A 148 22.51 22.69 4.92
N THR A 149 21.98 23.89 5.20
CA THR A 149 20.54 24.12 5.34
C THR A 149 19.84 24.02 3.99
N GLU A 150 20.45 24.51 2.91
CA GLU A 150 19.92 24.37 1.55
C GLU A 150 19.88 22.91 1.11
N ALA A 151 20.94 22.14 1.35
CA ALA A 151 20.99 20.71 1.04
C ALA A 151 19.93 19.94 1.83
N ALA A 152 19.78 20.22 3.13
CA ALA A 152 18.75 19.61 3.97
C ALA A 152 17.32 19.95 3.48
N LEU A 153 17.09 21.19 3.03
CA LEU A 153 15.82 21.61 2.45
C LEU A 153 15.54 20.94 1.11
N GLN A 154 16.54 20.85 0.23
CA GLN A 154 16.42 20.15 -1.05
C GLN A 154 16.08 18.67 -0.83
N GLU A 155 16.78 18.00 0.09
CA GLU A 155 16.50 16.61 0.45
C GLU A 155 15.08 16.46 1.03
N THR A 156 14.66 17.38 1.90
CA THR A 156 13.30 17.38 2.46
C THR A 156 12.23 17.50 1.36
N PHE A 157 12.38 18.44 0.42
CA PHE A 157 11.45 18.59 -0.68
C PHE A 157 11.46 17.40 -1.63
N ALA A 158 12.63 16.81 -1.86
CA ALA A 158 12.76 15.60 -2.64
C ALA A 158 11.93 14.48 -2.00
N LEU A 159 12.16 14.14 -0.73
CA LEU A 159 11.47 13.04 -0.04
C LEU A 159 9.94 13.23 -0.02
N LEU A 160 9.47 14.46 0.21
CA LEU A 160 8.04 14.80 0.13
C LEU A 160 7.47 14.58 -1.28
N ALA A 161 8.20 15.00 -2.31
CA ALA A 161 7.82 14.77 -3.70
C ALA A 161 7.82 13.28 -4.04
N GLY A 162 8.82 12.52 -3.59
CA GLY A 162 8.92 11.07 -3.77
C GLY A 162 7.71 10.34 -3.20
N ASN A 163 7.33 10.62 -1.95
CA ASN A 163 6.14 10.05 -1.31
C ASN A 163 4.85 10.41 -2.07
N TYR A 164 4.75 11.64 -2.57
CA TYR A 164 3.61 12.04 -3.40
C TYR A 164 3.57 11.29 -4.74
N VAL A 165 4.71 11.09 -5.39
CA VAL A 165 4.79 10.34 -6.66
C VAL A 165 4.37 8.89 -6.45
N ILE A 166 4.92 8.21 -5.44
CA ILE A 166 4.54 6.83 -5.07
C ILE A 166 3.04 6.76 -4.82
N PHE A 167 2.51 7.66 -4.00
CA PHE A 167 1.07 7.76 -3.73
C PHE A 167 0.25 7.85 -5.02
N ARG A 168 0.65 8.70 -5.97
CA ARG A 168 -0.08 8.85 -7.24
C ARG A 168 0.04 7.62 -8.13
N MET A 169 1.20 6.97 -8.16
CA MET A 169 1.42 5.75 -8.94
C MET A 169 0.59 4.58 -8.42
N LEU A 170 0.47 4.44 -7.09
CA LEU A 170 -0.41 3.46 -6.46
C LEU A 170 -1.89 3.66 -6.82
N ARG A 171 -2.30 4.88 -7.18
CA ARG A 171 -3.64 5.20 -7.72
C ARG A 171 -3.78 4.99 -9.23
N GLY A 172 -2.75 4.51 -9.91
CA GLY A 172 -2.73 4.27 -11.35
C GLY A 172 -2.35 5.50 -12.19
N TRP A 173 -1.68 6.50 -11.61
CA TRP A 173 -1.17 7.63 -12.39
C TRP A 173 0.03 7.21 -13.25
N ARG A 174 -0.08 7.43 -14.56
CA ARG A 174 0.88 6.94 -15.56
C ARG A 174 1.96 7.95 -15.99
N ALA A 175 1.97 9.17 -15.45
CA ALA A 175 2.86 10.23 -15.93
C ALA A 175 4.36 9.89 -15.82
N PHE A 176 4.73 9.03 -14.87
CA PHE A 176 6.11 8.55 -14.72
C PHE A 176 6.43 7.32 -15.60
N ASN A 177 5.41 6.62 -16.11
CA ASN A 177 5.57 5.40 -16.93
C ASN A 177 5.54 5.70 -18.44
N GLN A 178 5.33 6.96 -18.83
CA GLN A 178 5.37 7.37 -20.23
C GLN A 178 6.65 8.16 -20.49
N PRO A 179 7.56 7.65 -21.35
CA PRO A 179 8.73 8.43 -21.75
C PRO A 179 8.29 9.68 -22.54
N PRO A 180 9.07 10.77 -22.50
CA PRO A 180 8.81 11.93 -23.35
C PRO A 180 8.83 11.53 -24.83
N ALA A 181 8.08 12.26 -25.65
CA ALA A 181 8.00 12.01 -27.10
C ALA A 181 9.33 12.22 -27.83
N ASP A 182 10.29 12.88 -27.19
CA ASP A 182 11.65 13.12 -27.68
C ASP A 182 12.65 12.54 -26.67
N GLU A 183 13.36 11.48 -27.06
CA GLU A 183 14.32 10.74 -26.24
C GLU A 183 15.52 11.59 -25.78
N ASN A 184 15.82 12.71 -26.47
CA ASN A 184 16.99 13.53 -26.18
C ASN A 184 16.69 14.75 -25.28
N SER A 185 15.43 15.00 -24.97
CA SER A 185 15.03 16.13 -24.14
C SER A 185 15.04 15.75 -22.66
N LYS A 186 16.05 16.20 -21.89
CA LYS A 186 16.02 16.08 -20.42
C LYS A 186 14.85 16.90 -19.87
N THR A 187 13.80 16.24 -19.42
CA THR A 187 12.63 16.89 -18.84
C THR A 187 12.74 16.99 -17.32
N VAL A 188 11.91 17.83 -16.71
CA VAL A 188 11.78 17.89 -15.23
C VAL A 188 11.35 16.54 -14.63
N ARG A 189 10.60 15.72 -15.39
CA ARG A 189 10.29 14.33 -15.02
C ARG A 189 11.57 13.52 -14.88
N ASP A 190 12.51 13.65 -15.81
CA ASP A 190 13.73 12.83 -15.82
C ASP A 190 14.65 13.22 -14.67
N MET A 191 14.75 14.51 -14.33
CA MET A 191 15.46 14.98 -13.13
C MET A 191 14.82 14.46 -11.83
N LEU A 192 13.48 14.45 -11.74
CA LEU A 192 12.78 13.87 -10.58
C LEU A 192 12.99 12.36 -10.50
N LEU A 193 12.94 11.66 -11.65
CA LEU A 193 13.22 10.23 -11.72
C LEU A 193 14.64 9.93 -11.29
N GLU A 194 15.68 10.66 -11.72
CA GLU A 194 17.07 10.41 -11.29
C GLU A 194 17.21 10.30 -9.77
N THR A 195 16.42 11.05 -9.00
CA THR A 195 16.43 11.02 -7.52
C THR A 195 15.71 9.80 -6.94
N PHE A 196 14.63 9.33 -7.56
CA PHE A 196 13.76 8.26 -7.03
C PHE A 196 13.75 6.97 -7.85
N LYS A 197 14.54 6.89 -8.92
CA LYS A 197 14.48 5.81 -9.90
C LYS A 197 14.74 4.46 -9.25
N GLN A 198 15.81 4.35 -8.47
CA GLN A 198 16.16 3.09 -7.83
C GLN A 198 15.08 2.66 -6.81
N PRO A 199 14.63 3.51 -5.88
CA PRO A 199 13.48 3.20 -5.02
C PRO A 199 12.23 2.74 -5.81
N LEU A 200 11.88 3.43 -6.90
CA LEU A 200 10.70 3.08 -7.70
C LEU A 200 10.86 1.74 -8.44
N ILE A 201 12.08 1.40 -8.88
CA ILE A 201 12.41 0.10 -9.47
C ILE A 201 12.34 -0.99 -8.39
N ASP A 202 12.93 -0.77 -7.22
CA ASP A 202 12.96 -1.71 -6.11
C ASP A 202 11.54 -2.03 -5.60
N ALA A 203 10.66 -1.03 -5.60
CA ALA A 203 9.24 -1.24 -5.32
C ALA A 203 8.48 -1.97 -6.45
N GLY A 204 9.03 -2.05 -7.66
CA GLY A 204 8.35 -2.60 -8.83
C GLY A 204 7.27 -1.66 -9.42
N LEU A 205 7.39 -0.36 -9.17
CA LEU A 205 6.46 0.67 -9.68
C LEU A 205 6.83 1.14 -11.10
N ILE A 206 8.10 1.07 -11.45
CA ILE A 206 8.62 1.30 -12.81
C ILE A 206 9.56 0.15 -13.22
N GLU A 207 9.70 -0.05 -14.52
CA GLU A 207 10.68 -0.99 -15.06
C GLU A 207 12.08 -0.36 -15.06
N ALA A 208 13.11 -1.17 -14.86
CA ALA A 208 14.47 -0.74 -15.12
C ALA A 208 14.65 -0.51 -16.63
N ASP A 209 15.40 0.52 -17.01
CA ASP A 209 15.76 0.71 -18.41
C ASP A 209 16.43 -0.58 -18.93
N ALA A 210 15.96 -1.08 -20.07
CA ALA A 210 16.66 -2.14 -20.77
C ALA A 210 18.09 -1.67 -21.03
N GLN A 211 19.09 -2.42 -20.57
CA GLN A 211 20.47 -2.16 -20.97
C GLN A 211 20.51 -2.08 -22.50
N PRO A 212 21.15 -1.06 -23.09
CA PRO A 212 21.36 -1.06 -24.53
C PRO A 212 22.13 -2.33 -24.84
N ALA A 213 21.55 -3.18 -25.70
CA ALA A 213 22.20 -4.38 -26.18
C ALA A 213 23.61 -3.98 -26.64
N GLU A 214 24.64 -4.60 -26.08
CA GLU A 214 26.00 -4.46 -26.58
C GLU A 214 25.95 -4.70 -28.09
N VAL A 215 26.21 -3.64 -28.86
CA VAL A 215 26.47 -3.76 -30.29
C VAL A 215 27.77 -4.54 -30.35
N VAL A 216 27.66 -5.85 -30.55
CA VAL A 216 28.79 -6.68 -30.91
C VAL A 216 29.22 -6.19 -32.29
N GLU A 217 30.22 -5.31 -32.33
CA GLU A 217 30.99 -5.06 -33.56
C GLU A 217 31.63 -6.39 -33.96
N GLU A 218 31.01 -7.08 -34.93
CA GLU A 218 31.71 -8.08 -35.72
C GLU A 218 32.83 -7.36 -36.47
N VAL A 219 34.03 -7.40 -35.89
CA VAL A 219 35.25 -7.07 -36.60
C VAL A 219 35.44 -8.17 -37.66
N GLU A 220 35.03 -7.86 -38.90
CA GLU A 220 35.31 -8.67 -40.07
C GLU A 220 36.84 -8.67 -40.29
N GLU A 221 37.50 -9.68 -39.71
CA GLU A 221 38.93 -9.92 -39.87
C GLU A 221 39.19 -10.36 -41.32
N VAL A 222 39.56 -9.39 -42.17
CA VAL A 222 40.08 -9.64 -43.51
C VAL A 222 41.41 -10.37 -43.36
N GLN A 223 41.39 -11.68 -43.62
CA GLN A 223 42.59 -12.52 -43.70
C GLN A 223 43.28 -12.38 -45.08
N PRO A 224 44.62 -12.56 -45.12
CA PRO A 224 45.53 -11.96 -46.12
C PRO A 224 45.56 -12.59 -47.52
#